data_AF-A0A432LI72-F1
#
_entry.id   AF-A0A432LI72-F1
#
_cell.length_a   1.000
_cell.length_b   1.000
_cell.length_c   1.000
_cell.angle_alpha   90.00
_cell.angle_beta   90.00
_cell.angle_gamma   90.00
#
_symmetry.space_group_name_H-M   'P 1'
#
loop_
_entity.id
_entity.type
_entity.pdbx_description
1 polymer ?
#
loop_
_entity_poly.entity_id
_entity_poly.type
_entity_poly.pdbx_seq_one_letter_code
_entity_poly.pdbx_strand_id
1 'polypeptide(L)'
;MLKEFINFDRLITGEIIKYLFWIGAAISVLMGIIAFLTGIVTGEFLGALFGLIFIIIGPLIVRIYCEIAIVFFKIYEVLKEINEK
;
A
#
# COMPACT_ATOMS: atom_id res chain seq x y z
N MET A 1 -0.68 26.27 11.94
CA MET A 1 -1.03 24.90 12.38
C MET A 1 -2.45 24.49 11.99
N LEU A 2 -3.53 24.85 12.71
CA LEU A 2 -4.89 24.40 12.36
C LEU A 2 -5.42 24.95 11.02
N LYS A 3 -5.09 26.20 10.69
CA LYS A 3 -5.47 26.84 9.41
C LYS A 3 -4.84 26.15 8.20
N GLU A 4 -3.57 25.76 8.29
CA GLU A 4 -2.83 25.07 7.22
C GLU A 4 -3.33 23.63 7.02
N PHE A 5 -3.83 22.99 8.07
CA PHE A 5 -4.42 21.65 8.00
C PHE A 5 -5.77 21.66 7.29
N ILE A 6 -6.61 22.68 7.56
CA ILE A 6 -7.93 22.85 6.94
C ILE A 6 -7.81 23.32 5.48
N ASN A 7 -6.79 24.13 5.17
CA ASN A 7 -6.51 24.58 3.81
C ASN A 7 -5.75 23.55 2.94
N PHE A 8 -5.46 22.35 3.46
CA PHE A 8 -4.64 21.34 2.78
C PHE A 8 -3.23 21.83 2.40
N ASP A 9 -2.70 22.82 3.12
CA ASP A 9 -1.38 23.37 2.83
C ASP A 9 -0.25 22.40 3.20
N ARG A 10 -0.51 21.47 4.14
CA ARG A 10 0.37 20.37 4.50
C ARG A 10 -0.29 19.04 4.14
N LEU A 11 0.36 18.25 3.31
CA LEU A 11 -0.14 16.95 2.89
C LEU A 11 0.16 15.89 3.95
N ILE A 12 -0.82 15.61 4.82
CA ILE A 12 -0.72 14.51 5.80
C ILE A 12 -0.73 13.14 5.12
N THR A 13 -1.18 13.10 3.86
CA THR A 13 -1.34 11.88 3.06
C THR A 13 -0.05 11.08 2.94
N GLY A 14 1.12 11.73 2.84
CA GLY A 14 2.41 11.04 2.74
C GLY A 14 2.73 10.16 3.97
N GLU A 15 2.34 10.61 5.16
CA GLU A 15 2.52 9.87 6.42
C GLU A 15 1.47 8.76 6.58
N ILE A 16 0.21 9.04 6.18
CA ILE A 16 -0.91 8.08 6.26
C ILE A 16 -0.65 6.84 5.39
N ILE A 17 -0.02 7.01 4.22
CA ILE A 17 0.27 5.88 3.31
C ILE A 17 1.14 4.80 3.98
N LYS A 18 2.02 5.17 4.93
CA LYS A 18 2.83 4.18 5.68
C LYS A 18 1.95 3.24 6.50
N TYR A 19 0.91 3.77 7.16
CA TYR A 19 -0.05 2.94 7.90
C TYR A 19 -0.94 2.14 6.96
N LEU A 20 -1.34 2.75 5.84
CA LEU A 20 -2.13 2.09 4.80
C LEU A 20 -1.38 0.89 4.19
N PHE A 21 -0.05 1.00 4.02
CA PHE A 21 0.80 -0.09 3.55
C PHE A 21 0.71 -1.31 4.47
N TRP A 22 0.85 -1.11 5.79
CA TRP A 22 0.78 -2.23 6.74
C TRP A 22 -0.58 -2.92 6.71
N ILE A 23 -1.67 -2.15 6.60
CA ILE A 23 -3.02 -2.69 6.46
C ILE A 23 -3.18 -3.45 5.14
N GLY A 24 -2.74 -2.86 4.02
CA GLY A 24 -2.81 -3.47 2.70
C GLY A 24 -1.97 -4.75 2.59
N ALA A 25 -0.78 -4.76 3.18
CA ALA A 25 0.08 -5.93 3.25
C ALA A 25 -0.57 -7.04 4.09
N ALA A 26 -1.15 -6.70 5.24
CA ALA A 26 -1.88 -7.67 6.08
C ALA A 26 -3.08 -8.27 5.33
N ILE A 27 -3.88 -7.44 4.64
CA ILE A 27 -5.00 -7.91 3.82
C ILE A 27 -4.48 -8.82 2.69
N SER A 28 -3.40 -8.43 2.00
CA SER A 28 -2.83 -9.23 0.92
C SER A 28 -2.38 -10.61 1.39
N VAL A 29 -1.76 -10.71 2.57
CA VAL A 29 -1.38 -11.99 3.18
C VAL A 29 -2.61 -12.79 3.56
N LEU A 30 -3.62 -12.19 4.19
CA LEU A 30 -4.86 -12.86 4.56
C LEU A 30 -5.59 -13.43 3.34
N MET A 31 -5.71 -12.65 2.27
CA MET A 31 -6.32 -13.10 1.01
C MET A 31 -5.53 -14.23 0.37
N GLY A 32 -4.20 -14.17 0.41
CA GLY A 32 -3.34 -15.25 -0.07
C GLY A 32 -3.49 -16.55 0.73
N ILE A 33 -3.63 -16.47 2.06
CA ILE A 33 -3.90 -17.61 2.93
C ILE A 33 -5.28 -18.22 2.62
N ILE A 34 -6.30 -17.38 2.46
CA ILE A 34 -7.65 -17.84 2.09
C ILE A 34 -7.60 -18.58 0.76
N ALA A 35 -6.96 -18.00 -0.27
CA ALA A 35 -6.81 -18.61 -1.59
C ALA A 35 -6.07 -19.96 -1.52
N PHE A 36 -5.03 -20.05 -0.69
CA PHE A 36 -4.30 -21.29 -0.45
C PHE A 36 -5.19 -22.36 0.17
N LEU A 37 -5.91 -22.04 1.24
CA LEU A 37 -6.80 -22.97 1.93
C LEU A 37 -7.96 -23.42 1.03
N THR A 38 -8.54 -22.50 0.25
CA THR A 38 -9.60 -22.84 -0.71
C THR A 38 -9.08 -23.79 -1.79
N GLY A 39 -7.88 -23.56 -2.33
CA GLY A 39 -7.27 -24.44 -3.33
C GLY A 39 -7.00 -25.85 -2.80
N ILE A 40 -6.63 -25.99 -1.52
CA ILE A 40 -6.49 -27.31 -0.89
C ILE A 40 -7.86 -28.00 -0.76
N VAL A 41 -8.89 -27.30 -0.30
CA VAL A 41 -10.23 -27.88 -0.08
C VAL A 41 -10.89 -28.30 -1.39
N THR A 42 -10.70 -27.54 -2.47
CA THR A 42 -11.26 -27.86 -3.79
C THR A 42 -10.43 -28.88 -4.58
N GLY A 43 -9.24 -29.25 -4.08
CA GLY A 43 -8.31 -30.15 -4.78
C GLY A 43 -7.60 -29.49 -5.97
N GLU A 44 -7.68 -28.17 -6.10
CA GLU A 44 -7.08 -27.42 -7.19
C GLU A 44 -5.64 -27.02 -6.83
N PHE A 45 -4.69 -27.86 -7.22
CA PHE A 45 -3.26 -27.65 -6.93
C PHE A 45 -2.73 -26.31 -7.44
N LEU A 46 -3.18 -25.86 -8.63
CA LEU A 46 -2.80 -24.56 -9.16
C LEU A 46 -3.31 -23.42 -8.26
N GLY A 47 -4.55 -23.47 -7.80
CA GLY A 47 -5.12 -22.47 -6.91
C GLY A 47 -4.36 -22.34 -5.59
N ALA A 48 -3.96 -23.48 -5.01
CA ALA A 48 -3.13 -23.50 -3.81
C ALA A 48 -1.74 -22.88 -4.09
N LEU A 49 -1.07 -23.27 -5.17
CA LEU A 49 0.25 -22.74 -5.52
C LEU A 49 0.21 -21.21 -5.78
N PHE A 50 -0.83 -20.73 -6.45
CA PHE A 50 -1.07 -19.30 -6.66
C PHE A 50 -1.27 -18.55 -5.35
N GLY A 51 -2.02 -19.11 -4.39
CA GLY A 51 -2.19 -18.53 -3.06
C GLY A 51 -0.86 -18.33 -2.34
N LEU A 52 0.04 -19.33 -2.39
CA LEU A 52 1.37 -19.24 -1.77
C LEU A 52 2.26 -18.17 -2.40
N ILE A 53 2.26 -18.09 -3.74
CA ILE A 53 2.98 -17.04 -4.48
C ILE A 53 2.43 -15.66 -4.12
N PHE A 54 1.11 -15.54 -4.00
CA PHE A 54 0.43 -14.28 -3.70
C PHE A 54 0.74 -13.76 -2.29
N ILE A 55 0.96 -14.64 -1.31
CA ILE A 55 1.39 -14.26 0.05
C ILE A 55 2.74 -13.52 0.03
N ILE A 56 3.65 -13.90 -0.88
CA ILE A 56 5.00 -13.32 -0.97
C ILE A 56 5.00 -12.11 -1.91
N ILE A 57 4.43 -12.27 -3.10
CA ILE A 57 4.44 -11.24 -4.15
C ILE A 57 3.46 -10.11 -3.83
N GLY A 58 2.32 -10.40 -3.21
CA GLY A 58 1.27 -9.43 -2.91
C GLY A 58 1.77 -8.25 -2.06
N PRO A 59 2.39 -8.47 -0.88
CA PRO A 59 2.97 -7.41 -0.07
C PRO A 59 4.08 -6.63 -0.80
N LEU A 60 4.86 -7.28 -1.67
CA LEU A 60 5.87 -6.64 -2.51
C LEU A 60 5.25 -5.66 -3.51
N ILE A 61 4.17 -6.07 -4.19
CA ILE A 61 3.41 -5.21 -5.10
C ILE A 61 2.82 -4.01 -4.34
N VAL A 62 2.17 -4.26 -3.20
CA VAL A 62 1.60 -3.20 -2.35
C VAL A 62 2.69 -2.20 -1.93
N ARG A 63 3.89 -2.69 -1.58
CA ARG A 63 5.03 -1.83 -1.24
C ARG A 63 5.42 -0.90 -2.39
N ILE A 64 5.58 -1.44 -3.59
CA ILE A 64 5.98 -0.66 -4.78
C ILE A 64 4.95 0.43 -5.07
N TYR A 65 3.65 0.11 -5.04
CA TYR A 65 2.59 1.10 -5.25
C TYR A 65 2.56 2.18 -4.17
N CYS A 66 2.74 1.81 -2.91
CA CYS A 66 2.82 2.77 -1.80
C CYS A 66 4.06 3.67 -1.91
N GLU A 67 5.22 3.14 -2.28
CA GLU A 67 6.45 3.92 -2.48
C GLU A 67 6.27 4.96 -3.59
N ILE A 68 5.69 4.56 -4.73
CA ILE A 68 5.38 5.49 -5.83
C ILE A 68 4.43 6.60 -5.36
N ALA A 69 3.37 6.24 -4.62
CA ALA A 69 2.42 7.23 -4.09
C ALA A 69 3.10 8.24 -3.15
N ILE A 70 3.95 7.78 -2.22
CA ILE A 70 4.70 8.65 -1.31
C ILE A 70 5.65 9.57 -2.09
N VAL A 71 6.33 9.05 -3.12
CA VAL A 71 7.23 9.84 -3.96
C VAL A 71 6.48 10.99 -4.64
N PHE A 72 5.29 10.74 -5.18
CA PHE A 72 4.47 11.81 -5.78
C PHE A 72 4.13 12.92 -4.77
N PHE A 73 3.71 12.57 -3.56
CA PHE A 73 3.43 13.56 -2.52
C PHE A 73 4.70 14.33 -2.11
N LYS A 74 5.84 13.66 -1.99
CA LYS A 74 7.13 14.31 -1.71
C LYS A 74 7.54 15.31 -2.80
N ILE A 75 7.35 14.95 -4.07
CA ILE A 75 7.64 15.86 -5.19
C ILE A 75 6.78 17.12 -5.08
N TYR A 76 5.50 16.97 -4.77
CA TYR A 76 4.61 18.12 -4.58
C TYR A 76 5.06 19.02 -3.42
N GLU A 77 5.43 18.45 -2.27
CA GLU A 77 5.92 19.22 -1.13
C GLU A 77 7.17 20.04 -1.48
N VAL A 78 8.12 19.43 -2.21
CA VAL A 78 9.34 20.11 -2.68
C VAL A 78 9.01 21.25 -3.65
N LEU A 79 8.08 21.04 -4.59
CA LEU A 79 7.65 22.08 -5.53
C LEU A 79 6.98 23.25 -4.81
N LYS A 80 6.16 22.95 -3.79
CA LYS A 80 5.52 23.98 -2.97
C LYS A 80 6.55 24.79 -2.18
N GLU A 81 7.55 24.14 -1.59
CA GLU A 81 8.64 24.81 -0.87
C GLU A 81 9.45 25.74 -1.77
N ILE A 82 9.67 25.37 -3.04
CA ILE A 82 10.33 26.24 -4.02
C ILE A 82 9.47 27.44 -4.38
N ASN A 83 8.15 27.27 -4.51
CA ASN A 83 7.22 28.35 -4.89
C ASN A 83 6.95 29.35 -3.75
N GLU A 84 7.10 28.93 -2.49
CA GLU A 84 6.94 29.81 -1.32
C GLU A 84 8.23 30.55 -0.91
N LYS A 85 9.35 30.30 -1.62
CA LYS A 85 10.60 31.09 -1.55
C LYS A 85 10.62 32.22 -2.58
#